data_AF-A0A952Y3J7-F1
#
_entry.id   AF-A0A952Y3J7-F1
#
_cell.length_a   1.000
_cell.length_b   1.000
_cell.length_c   1.000
_cell.angle_alpha   90.00
_cell.angle_beta   90.00
_cell.angle_gamma   90.00
#
_symmetry.space_group_name_H-M   'P 1'
#
loop_
_entity.id
_entity.type
_entity.pdbx_description
1 polymer ?
#
loop_
_entity_poly.entity_id
_entity_poly.type
_entity_poly.pdbx_seq_one_letter_code
_entity_poly.pdbx_strand_id
1 'polypeptide(L)'
;LTAPGEGELAATKELGEDPETKKMVTVRSGRFGPYIQLGEAEDTGEKTKGGKPILSKPKRASIPKNFDAHELDFDTALDLLKLPREVGKHPESGEPILAGYGRFGPYVKHQDTYASLTDGDEVLTVGLNRAVTLIAEKIARGPGRGRRKPQGRPLGEHPSLGGPVTQHEGKYGPYVSHNKVNATIPAATDPATISLEEAIALIDARAGKSGKKPAKAKKAKETNGAGNEAPAKPKKKPAAKKPAAKKKAAPKKKKKSGDTGETAAEE
;
A
#
# COMPACT_ATOMS: atom_id res chain seq x y z
N LEU A 1 -5.57 -0.33 29.31
CA LEU A 1 -5.21 -1.48 28.44
C LEU A 1 -3.79 -1.24 27.97
N THR A 2 -2.84 -1.63 28.82
CA THR A 2 -1.40 -1.53 28.58
C THR A 2 -1.02 -2.72 27.70
N ALA A 3 -0.43 -2.46 26.53
CA ALA A 3 0.14 -3.50 25.70
C ALA A 3 1.36 -4.10 26.43
N PRO A 4 1.40 -5.41 26.71
CA PRO A 4 2.63 -6.06 27.14
C PRO A 4 3.42 -6.46 25.88
N GLY A 5 4.72 -6.19 25.86
CA GLY A 5 5.62 -6.72 24.82
C GLY A 5 6.42 -5.69 24.02
N GLU A 6 6.88 -4.61 24.63
CA GLU A 6 8.10 -3.93 24.16
C GLU A 6 9.28 -4.49 24.98
N GLY A 7 9.61 -5.76 24.73
CA GLY A 7 10.89 -6.32 25.12
C GLY A 7 11.95 -5.73 24.19
N GLU A 8 12.73 -4.78 24.69
CA GLU A 8 13.88 -4.25 23.97
C GLU A 8 14.91 -5.39 23.81
N LEU A 9 14.90 -6.05 22.65
CA LEU A 9 15.98 -6.93 22.21
C LEU A 9 17.22 -6.08 21.94
N ALA A 10 17.87 -5.60 23.00
CA ALA A 10 19.14 -4.88 22.98
C ALA A 10 20.32 -5.82 22.62
N ALA A 11 20.13 -7.13 22.73
CA ALA A 11 21.14 -8.14 22.47
C ALA A 11 20.76 -9.03 21.27
N THR A 12 21.76 -9.32 20.43
CA THR A 12 21.69 -10.38 19.42
C THR A 12 21.48 -11.71 20.13
N LYS A 13 20.36 -12.39 19.86
CA LYS A 13 20.10 -13.76 20.35
C LYS A 13 20.55 -14.76 19.29
N GLU A 14 21.43 -15.68 19.66
CA GLU A 14 21.90 -16.75 18.77
C GLU A 14 20.97 -17.96 18.90
N LEU A 15 20.51 -18.50 17.77
CA LEU A 15 19.62 -19.68 17.75
C LEU A 15 20.36 -20.97 17.38
N GLY A 16 21.43 -20.88 16.59
CA GLY A 16 22.24 -22.03 16.16
C GLY A 16 22.77 -21.89 14.74
N GLU A 17 23.35 -22.97 14.21
CA GLU A 17 23.88 -23.03 12.84
C GLU A 17 22.92 -23.75 11.89
N ASP A 18 22.66 -23.13 10.74
CA ASP A 18 21.85 -23.76 9.69
C ASP A 18 22.56 -24.97 9.06
N PRO A 19 21.95 -26.17 9.01
CA PRO A 19 22.59 -27.39 8.50
C PRO A 19 22.94 -27.32 7.00
N GLU A 20 22.21 -26.52 6.21
CA GLU A 20 22.46 -26.39 4.77
C GLU A 20 23.62 -25.44 4.48
N THR A 21 23.64 -24.28 5.14
CA THR A 21 24.62 -23.23 4.85
C THR A 21 25.80 -23.16 5.82
N LYS A 22 25.73 -23.85 6.97
CA LYS A 22 26.68 -23.77 8.10
C LYS A 22 26.90 -22.35 8.60
N LYS A 23 25.88 -21.50 8.47
CA LYS A 23 25.91 -20.10 8.88
C LYS A 23 25.11 -19.93 10.17
N MET A 24 25.61 -19.08 11.06
CA MET A 24 24.94 -18.74 12.31
C MET A 24 23.61 -18.00 12.06
N VAL A 25 22.53 -18.51 12.65
CA VAL A 25 21.21 -17.88 12.68
C VAL A 25 21.10 -17.02 13.93
N THR A 26 20.92 -15.72 13.73
CA THR A 26 20.80 -14.75 14.82
C THR A 26 19.51 -13.96 14.74
N VAL A 27 18.88 -13.71 15.89
CA VAL A 27 17.74 -12.79 16.05
C VAL A 27 18.28 -11.45 16.53
N ARG A 28 17.92 -10.38 15.82
CA ARG A 28 18.37 -9.01 16.07
C ARG A 28 17.19 -8.06 16.08
N SER A 29 17.31 -6.94 16.78
CA SER A 29 16.32 -5.85 16.71
C SER A 29 16.74 -4.78 15.70
N GLY A 30 15.79 -4.23 14.94
CA GLY A 30 16.05 -3.21 13.93
C GLY A 30 14.91 -2.21 13.78
N ARG A 31 15.08 -1.20 12.90
CA ARG A 31 14.10 -0.12 12.67
C ARG A 31 12.69 -0.60 12.29
N PHE A 32 12.60 -1.78 11.67
CA PHE A 32 11.33 -2.36 11.21
C PHE A 32 10.76 -3.41 12.18
N GLY A 33 11.38 -3.58 13.35
CA GLY A 33 11.07 -4.62 14.32
C GLY A 33 12.16 -5.69 14.40
N PRO A 34 11.92 -6.75 15.21
CA PRO A 34 12.81 -7.89 15.32
C PRO A 34 12.91 -8.67 14.01
N TYR A 35 14.10 -9.15 13.68
CA TYR A 35 14.40 -9.88 12.45
C TYR A 35 15.42 -10.99 12.69
N ILE A 36 15.33 -12.03 11.86
CA ILE A 36 16.28 -13.13 11.80
C ILE A 36 17.29 -12.82 10.69
N GLN A 37 18.56 -13.08 10.95
CA GLN A 37 19.64 -12.97 9.98
C GLN A 37 20.42 -14.28 9.91
N LEU A 38 20.60 -14.77 8.68
CA LEU A 38 21.44 -15.92 8.37
C LEU A 38 22.87 -15.47 8.04
N GLY A 39 23.81 -15.84 8.90
CA GLY A 39 25.22 -15.47 8.85
C GLY A 39 25.48 -14.02 9.24
N GLU A 40 26.77 -13.67 9.29
CA GLU A 40 27.20 -12.29 9.44
C GLU A 40 27.27 -11.59 8.07
N ALA A 41 27.21 -10.26 8.08
CA ALA A 41 27.42 -9.48 6.87
C ALA A 41 28.93 -9.43 6.60
N GLU A 42 29.44 -10.41 5.88
CA GLU A 42 30.86 -10.47 5.53
C GLU A 42 31.14 -9.67 4.26
N ASP A 43 32.28 -8.97 4.26
CA ASP A 43 32.82 -8.26 3.11
C ASP A 43 33.33 -9.28 2.08
N THR A 44 32.49 -9.63 1.11
CA THR A 44 32.81 -10.63 0.08
C THR A 44 33.91 -10.18 -0.90
N GLY A 45 34.56 -9.03 -0.69
CA GLY A 45 35.69 -8.55 -1.49
C GLY A 45 35.39 -8.23 -2.96
N GLU A 46 34.22 -8.61 -3.50
CA GLU A 46 33.84 -8.34 -4.87
C GLU A 46 33.46 -6.86 -5.06
N LYS A 47 34.10 -6.23 -6.04
CA LYS A 47 33.94 -4.81 -6.36
C LYS A 47 32.80 -4.66 -7.37
N THR A 48 31.76 -3.88 -7.04
CA THR A 48 30.86 -3.37 -8.10
C THR A 48 31.62 -2.38 -9.00
N LYS A 49 31.14 -2.17 -10.24
CA LYS A 49 31.63 -1.18 -11.24
C LYS A 49 31.61 0.30 -10.78
N GLY A 50 31.51 0.59 -9.49
CA GLY A 50 31.49 1.92 -8.88
C GLY A 50 32.36 2.08 -7.62
N GLY A 51 33.33 1.18 -7.38
CA GLY A 51 34.34 1.35 -6.32
C GLY A 51 33.84 1.16 -4.89
N LYS A 52 32.63 0.61 -4.70
CA LYS A 52 32.09 0.23 -3.38
C LYS A 52 32.13 -1.30 -3.22
N PRO A 53 32.57 -1.82 -2.06
CA PRO A 53 32.58 -3.25 -1.80
C PRO A 53 31.15 -3.80 -1.87
N ILE A 54 30.97 -4.94 -2.53
CA ILE A 54 29.74 -5.75 -2.47
C ILE A 54 29.78 -6.47 -1.14
N LEU A 55 29.19 -5.84 -0.13
CA LEU A 55 28.89 -6.49 1.14
C LEU A 55 27.90 -7.62 0.84
N SER A 56 28.25 -8.87 1.17
CA SER A 56 27.31 -9.98 1.03
C SER A 56 26.09 -9.64 1.87
N LYS A 57 24.92 -9.48 1.24
CA LYS A 57 23.69 -9.16 1.98
C LYS A 57 23.22 -10.46 2.61
N PRO A 58 23.35 -10.65 3.93
CA PRO A 58 22.88 -11.87 4.57
C PRO A 58 21.38 -12.01 4.33
N LYS A 59 20.91 -13.26 4.19
CA LYS A 59 19.47 -13.52 4.08
C LYS A 59 18.82 -13.08 5.39
N ARG A 60 17.72 -12.33 5.29
CA ARG A 60 17.00 -11.78 6.43
C ARG A 60 15.52 -12.06 6.29
N ALA A 61 14.89 -12.37 7.41
CA ALA A 61 13.44 -12.51 7.53
C ALA A 61 12.95 -11.65 8.70
N SER A 62 11.85 -10.94 8.50
CA SER A 62 11.21 -10.18 9.58
C SER A 62 10.44 -11.15 10.48
N ILE A 63 10.54 -10.99 11.80
CA ILE A 63 9.71 -11.73 12.72
C ILE A 63 8.33 -11.05 12.75
N PRO A 64 7.22 -11.78 12.51
CA PRO A 64 5.87 -11.22 12.58
C PRO A 64 5.53 -10.81 14.02
N LYS A 65 4.61 -9.85 14.17
CA LYS A 65 4.17 -9.37 15.49
C LYS A 65 3.50 -10.43 16.37
N ASN A 66 3.08 -11.54 15.79
CA ASN A 66 2.42 -12.63 16.50
C ASN A 66 3.44 -13.56 17.19
N PHE A 67 4.71 -13.51 16.80
CA PHE A 67 5.78 -14.29 17.40
C PHE A 67 6.55 -13.44 18.41
N ASP A 68 6.86 -14.02 19.56
CA ASP A 68 7.84 -13.44 20.48
C ASP A 68 9.25 -13.79 20.00
N ALA A 69 10.06 -12.77 19.78
CA ALA A 69 11.44 -12.94 19.36
C ALA A 69 12.35 -13.51 20.48
N HIS A 70 11.92 -13.48 21.74
CA HIS A 70 12.61 -14.14 22.87
C HIS A 70 12.32 -15.63 22.95
N GLU A 71 11.13 -16.09 22.57
CA GLU A 71 10.74 -17.50 22.62
C GLU A 71 10.84 -18.21 21.27
N LEU A 72 11.36 -17.53 20.25
CA LEU A 72 11.45 -18.08 18.90
C LEU A 72 12.43 -19.26 18.84
N ASP A 73 11.92 -20.39 18.35
CA ASP A 73 12.67 -21.64 18.14
C ASP A 73 13.53 -21.61 16.86
N PHE A 74 14.61 -22.38 16.87
CA PHE A 74 15.54 -22.49 15.75
C PHE A 74 14.86 -22.98 14.46
N ASP A 75 14.02 -24.02 14.55
CA ASP A 75 13.33 -24.60 13.39
C ASP A 75 12.37 -23.58 12.74
N THR A 76 11.60 -22.86 13.57
CA THR A 76 10.71 -21.79 13.09
C THR A 76 11.49 -20.65 12.46
N ALA A 77 12.68 -20.32 12.98
CA ALA A 77 13.54 -19.31 12.39
C ALA A 77 14.01 -19.68 10.97
N LEU A 78 14.37 -20.96 10.78
CA LEU A 78 14.75 -21.48 9.47
C LEU A 78 13.57 -21.43 8.48
N ASP A 79 12.37 -21.78 8.93
CA ASP A 79 11.17 -21.73 8.10
C ASP A 79 10.83 -20.29 7.68
N LEU A 80 10.97 -19.32 8.59
CA LEU A 80 10.79 -17.90 8.28
C LEU A 80 11.84 -17.38 7.27
N LEU A 81 13.08 -17.87 7.35
CA LEU A 81 14.15 -17.53 6.40
C LEU A 81 13.93 -18.12 4.99
N LYS A 82 13.13 -19.18 4.87
CA LYS A 82 12.78 -19.83 3.59
C LYS A 82 11.62 -19.14 2.86
N LEU A 83 10.98 -18.14 3.47
CA LEU A 83 9.93 -17.37 2.82
C LEU A 83 10.49 -16.50 1.67
N PRO A 84 9.76 -16.32 0.56
CA PRO A 84 8.40 -16.79 0.27
C PRO A 84 8.37 -18.28 -0.11
N ARG A 85 7.52 -19.05 0.58
CA ARG A 85 7.36 -20.49 0.37
C ARG A 85 6.35 -20.75 -0.75
N GLU A 86 6.66 -21.70 -1.63
CA GLU A 86 5.68 -22.24 -2.56
C GLU A 86 4.77 -23.26 -1.85
N VAL A 87 3.47 -22.99 -1.85
CA VAL A 87 2.45 -23.88 -1.24
C VAL A 87 2.06 -24.99 -2.21
N GLY A 88 1.99 -24.66 -3.50
CA GLY A 88 1.61 -25.57 -4.57
C GLY A 88 1.08 -24.81 -5.79
N LYS A 89 0.70 -25.54 -6.83
CA LYS A 89 0.15 -24.96 -8.07
C LYS A 89 -1.37 -24.85 -7.97
N HIS A 90 -1.90 -23.71 -8.42
CA HIS A 90 -3.35 -23.51 -8.47
C HIS A 90 -4.00 -24.48 -9.46
N PRO A 91 -5.08 -25.20 -9.09
CA PRO A 91 -5.68 -26.23 -9.96
C PRO A 91 -6.27 -25.67 -11.27
N GLU A 92 -6.78 -24.42 -11.24
CA GLU A 92 -7.38 -23.81 -12.43
C GLU A 92 -6.37 -23.12 -13.35
N SER A 93 -5.32 -22.50 -12.78
CA SER A 93 -4.39 -21.67 -13.57
C SER A 93 -3.04 -22.35 -13.82
N GLY A 94 -2.71 -23.41 -13.08
CA GLY A 94 -1.42 -24.10 -13.13
C GLY A 94 -0.23 -23.31 -12.56
N GLU A 95 -0.45 -22.09 -12.05
CA GLU A 95 0.61 -21.21 -11.56
C GLU A 95 0.91 -21.41 -10.07
N PRO A 96 2.15 -21.16 -9.64
CA PRO A 96 2.55 -21.35 -8.24
C PRO A 96 1.87 -20.34 -7.32
N ILE A 97 1.43 -20.84 -6.19
CA ILE A 97 0.90 -20.06 -5.08
C ILE A 97 2.01 -19.87 -4.05
N LEU A 98 2.32 -18.62 -3.74
CA LEU A 98 3.37 -18.25 -2.79
C LEU A 98 2.75 -17.75 -1.48
N ALA A 99 3.25 -18.24 -0.35
CA ALA A 99 2.92 -17.73 0.98
C ALA A 99 4.08 -16.92 1.56
N GLY A 100 3.77 -15.83 2.25
CA GLY A 100 4.76 -15.00 2.92
C GLY A 100 4.19 -13.88 3.77
N TYR A 101 5.07 -13.05 4.31
CA TYR A 101 4.71 -11.88 5.11
C TYR A 101 4.92 -10.59 4.33
N GLY A 102 3.92 -9.70 4.40
CA GLY A 102 3.95 -8.39 3.75
C GLY A 102 3.62 -7.27 4.73
N ARG A 103 3.52 -6.03 4.21
CA ARG A 103 3.19 -4.84 5.02
C ARG A 103 1.89 -4.98 5.81
N PHE A 104 0.92 -5.70 5.28
CA PHE A 104 -0.41 -5.88 5.87
C PHE A 104 -0.54 -7.18 6.67
N GLY A 105 0.56 -7.90 6.89
CA GLY A 105 0.55 -9.18 7.59
C GLY A 105 0.71 -10.38 6.65
N PRO A 106 0.33 -11.57 7.11
CA PRO A 106 0.48 -12.83 6.38
C PRO A 106 -0.41 -12.85 5.13
N TYR A 107 0.13 -13.33 4.01
CA TYR A 107 -0.60 -13.38 2.75
C TYR A 107 -0.23 -14.59 1.90
N VAL A 108 -1.18 -14.93 1.03
CA VAL A 108 -1.04 -15.83 -0.10
C VAL A 108 -1.11 -15.00 -1.37
N LYS A 109 -0.17 -15.24 -2.28
CA LYS A 109 -0.10 -14.60 -3.58
C LYS A 109 -0.25 -15.62 -4.69
N HIS A 110 -1.09 -15.26 -5.65
CA HIS A 110 -1.27 -15.96 -6.90
C HIS A 110 -1.38 -14.93 -8.01
N GLN A 111 -0.46 -14.95 -8.98
CA GLN A 111 -0.31 -13.90 -9.99
C GLN A 111 -0.23 -12.49 -9.36
N ASP A 112 -1.22 -11.63 -9.66
CA ASP A 112 -1.37 -10.28 -9.13
C ASP A 112 -2.37 -10.21 -7.95
N THR A 113 -2.97 -11.34 -7.57
CA THR A 113 -3.94 -11.43 -6.49
C THR A 113 -3.26 -11.73 -5.17
N TYR A 114 -3.57 -10.91 -4.16
CA TYR A 114 -3.10 -11.08 -2.78
C TYR A 114 -4.30 -11.34 -1.87
N ALA A 115 -4.34 -12.54 -1.28
CA ALA A 115 -5.28 -12.91 -0.24
C ALA A 115 -4.58 -12.85 1.12
N SER A 116 -5.20 -12.16 2.09
CA SER A 116 -4.69 -12.09 3.46
C SER A 116 -5.06 -13.35 4.23
N LEU A 117 -4.14 -13.88 5.02
CA LEU A 117 -4.40 -14.93 6.00
C LEU A 117 -4.89 -14.29 7.31
N THR A 118 -5.69 -15.03 8.09
CA THR A 118 -6.21 -14.53 9.38
C THR A 118 -5.14 -14.63 10.46
N ASP A 119 -4.42 -15.74 10.47
CA ASP A 119 -3.47 -16.06 11.53
C ASP A 119 -2.03 -16.02 10.98
N GLY A 120 -1.08 -15.67 11.84
CA GLY A 120 0.33 -15.57 11.46
C GLY A 120 0.90 -16.92 11.06
N ASP A 121 0.67 -17.93 11.90
CA ASP A 121 1.25 -19.27 11.78
C ASP A 121 0.73 -20.04 10.56
N GLU A 122 -0.42 -19.61 10.01
CA GLU A 122 -0.95 -20.13 8.76
C GLU A 122 0.06 -19.94 7.61
N VAL A 123 0.92 -18.93 7.60
CA VAL A 123 1.91 -18.75 6.50
C VAL A 123 2.83 -19.96 6.36
N LEU A 124 3.18 -20.60 7.48
CA LEU A 124 4.11 -21.72 7.50
C LEU A 124 3.40 -23.06 7.20
N THR A 125 2.12 -23.16 7.54
CA THR A 125 1.34 -24.41 7.55
C THR A 125 0.22 -24.47 6.51
N VAL A 126 -0.09 -23.37 5.82
CA VAL A 126 -1.21 -23.26 4.89
C VAL A 126 -1.10 -24.31 3.79
N GLY A 127 -2.17 -25.09 3.63
CA GLY A 127 -2.32 -26.06 2.54
C GLY A 127 -2.90 -25.44 1.27
N LEU A 128 -2.73 -26.14 0.15
CA LEU A 128 -3.21 -25.71 -1.16
C LEU A 128 -4.72 -25.42 -1.18
N ASN A 129 -5.53 -26.28 -0.56
CA ASN A 129 -6.99 -26.15 -0.54
C ASN A 129 -7.42 -24.81 0.09
N ARG A 130 -6.85 -24.48 1.26
CA ARG A 130 -7.13 -23.22 1.98
C ARG A 130 -6.67 -22.02 1.16
N ALA A 131 -5.48 -22.09 0.58
CA ALA A 131 -4.92 -21.04 -0.25
C ALA A 131 -5.81 -20.73 -1.47
N VAL A 132 -6.28 -21.75 -2.18
CA VAL A 132 -7.19 -21.62 -3.32
C VAL A 132 -8.52 -20.98 -2.90
N THR A 133 -9.12 -21.42 -1.79
CA THR A 133 -10.36 -20.82 -1.28
C THR A 133 -10.19 -19.33 -1.00
N LEU A 134 -9.09 -18.94 -0.34
CA LEU A 134 -8.82 -17.53 -0.01
C LEU A 134 -8.61 -16.67 -1.26
N ILE A 135 -7.93 -17.21 -2.27
CA ILE A 135 -7.75 -16.54 -3.56
C ILE A 135 -9.10 -16.39 -4.27
N ALA A 136 -9.91 -17.43 -4.33
CA ALA A 136 -11.24 -17.39 -4.93
C ALA A 136 -12.17 -16.38 -4.23
N GLU A 137 -12.18 -16.38 -2.89
CA GLU A 137 -12.91 -15.38 -2.09
C GLU A 137 -12.43 -13.96 -2.38
N LYS A 138 -11.12 -13.77 -2.55
CA LYS A 138 -10.54 -12.47 -2.86
C LYS A 138 -10.93 -11.98 -4.25
N ILE A 139 -10.89 -12.86 -5.25
CA ILE A 139 -11.31 -12.57 -6.62
C ILE A 139 -12.81 -12.25 -6.65
N ALA A 140 -13.64 -13.04 -5.98
CA ALA A 140 -15.08 -12.81 -5.87
C ALA A 140 -15.42 -11.49 -5.15
N ARG A 141 -14.62 -11.10 -4.15
CA ARG A 141 -14.74 -9.82 -3.44
C ARG A 141 -14.31 -8.61 -4.30
N GLY A 142 -13.52 -8.85 -5.33
CA GLY A 142 -13.04 -7.83 -6.27
C GLY A 142 -11.96 -6.90 -5.71
N PRO A 143 -11.33 -6.08 -6.58
CA PRO A 143 -10.30 -5.13 -6.20
C PRO A 143 -10.91 -3.98 -5.37
N GLY A 144 -10.78 -4.07 -4.05
CA GLY A 144 -10.70 -2.88 -3.20
C GLY A 144 -11.89 -1.93 -3.23
N ARG A 145 -13.00 -2.37 -2.64
CA ARG A 145 -13.81 -1.59 -1.69
C ARG A 145 -14.75 -2.62 -1.10
N GLY A 146 -14.45 -3.10 0.11
CA GLY A 146 -15.41 -3.92 0.84
C GLY A 146 -16.76 -3.26 0.68
N ARG A 147 -17.77 -4.02 0.21
CA ARG A 147 -19.14 -3.54 0.01
C ARG A 147 -19.41 -2.55 1.12
N ARG A 148 -19.32 -1.25 0.82
CA ARG A 148 -19.73 -0.25 1.79
C ARG A 148 -21.18 -0.64 1.97
N LYS A 149 -21.56 -1.16 3.15
CA LYS A 149 -22.97 -1.21 3.51
C LYS A 149 -23.54 0.12 3.04
N PRO A 150 -24.63 0.15 2.24
CA PRO A 150 -25.24 1.40 1.87
C PRO A 150 -25.37 2.19 3.16
N GLN A 151 -24.58 3.25 3.27
CA GLN A 151 -24.62 4.07 4.46
C GLN A 151 -26.00 4.71 4.36
N GLY A 152 -26.85 4.44 5.34
CA GLY A 152 -28.17 5.02 5.37
C GLY A 152 -29.30 4.22 4.73
N ARG A 153 -30.51 4.64 5.11
CA ARG A 153 -31.78 4.10 4.62
C ARG A 153 -32.04 4.62 3.20
N PRO A 154 -32.25 3.74 2.20
CA PRO A 154 -32.64 4.18 0.87
C PRO A 154 -34.09 4.68 0.89
N LEU A 155 -34.32 5.89 0.38
CA LEU A 155 -35.66 6.51 0.29
C LEU A 155 -36.27 6.39 -1.11
N GLY A 156 -35.44 6.16 -2.14
CA GLY A 156 -35.89 6.01 -3.53
C GLY A 156 -34.97 6.73 -4.51
N GLU A 157 -35.47 7.01 -5.71
CA GLU A 157 -34.76 7.79 -6.73
C GLU A 157 -35.36 9.20 -6.87
N HIS A 158 -34.51 10.17 -7.21
CA HIS A 158 -34.98 11.53 -7.46
C HIS A 158 -35.59 11.64 -8.87
N PRO A 159 -36.87 12.03 -9.04
CA PRO A 159 -37.54 12.05 -10.34
C PRO A 159 -36.91 13.05 -11.32
N SER A 160 -36.48 14.22 -10.84
CA SER A 160 -35.91 15.27 -11.69
C SER A 160 -34.40 15.15 -11.96
N LEU A 161 -33.61 14.72 -10.97
CA LEU A 161 -32.14 14.73 -11.02
C LEU A 161 -31.52 13.35 -11.27
N GLY A 162 -32.30 12.28 -11.12
CA GLY A 162 -31.85 10.90 -11.28
C GLY A 162 -30.86 10.45 -10.21
N GLY A 163 -31.02 9.20 -9.75
CA GLY A 163 -30.10 8.55 -8.82
C GLY A 163 -30.66 8.38 -7.40
N PRO A 164 -29.98 7.57 -6.57
CA PRO A 164 -30.50 7.13 -5.29
C PRO A 164 -30.42 8.21 -4.22
N VAL A 165 -31.55 8.48 -3.58
CA VAL A 165 -31.69 9.29 -2.38
C VAL A 165 -31.49 8.38 -1.16
N THR A 166 -30.48 8.70 -0.34
CA THR A 166 -30.16 7.92 0.86
C THR A 166 -30.12 8.82 2.08
N GLN A 167 -30.68 8.34 3.17
CA GLN A 167 -30.73 9.05 4.44
C GLN A 167 -29.68 8.52 5.39
N HIS A 168 -28.84 9.40 5.92
CA HIS A 168 -27.73 9.07 6.80
C HIS A 168 -27.86 9.79 8.14
N GLU A 169 -27.19 9.24 9.14
CA GLU A 169 -26.97 9.90 10.42
C GLU A 169 -25.51 10.36 10.50
N GLY A 170 -25.28 11.65 10.72
CA GLY A 170 -23.95 12.25 10.75
C GLY A 170 -23.67 13.02 12.03
N LYS A 171 -22.43 13.49 12.19
CA LYS A 171 -21.99 14.29 13.35
C LYS A 171 -22.87 15.53 13.62
N TYR A 172 -23.48 16.08 12.58
CA TYR A 172 -24.31 17.29 12.64
C TYR A 172 -25.82 17.00 12.61
N GLY A 173 -26.22 15.75 12.83
CA GLY A 173 -27.60 15.30 12.78
C GLY A 173 -27.96 14.52 11.50
N PRO A 174 -29.23 14.08 11.39
CA PRO A 174 -29.73 13.33 10.25
C PRO A 174 -29.72 14.17 8.97
N TYR A 175 -29.35 13.56 7.85
CA TYR A 175 -29.30 14.23 6.56
C TYR A 175 -29.66 13.28 5.43
N VAL A 176 -30.24 13.85 4.37
CA VAL A 176 -30.46 13.17 3.10
C VAL A 176 -29.30 13.51 2.16
N SER A 177 -28.77 12.51 1.48
CA SER A 177 -27.77 12.67 0.43
C SER A 177 -28.32 12.22 -0.91
N HIS A 178 -28.05 13.03 -1.93
CA HIS A 178 -28.31 12.71 -3.32
C HIS A 178 -27.11 13.15 -4.16
N ASN A 179 -26.40 12.18 -4.74
CA ASN A 179 -25.17 12.39 -5.49
C ASN A 179 -24.11 13.24 -4.73
N LYS A 180 -24.03 14.54 -4.99
CA LYS A 180 -23.09 15.49 -4.36
C LYS A 180 -23.76 16.47 -3.40
N VAL A 181 -25.09 16.44 -3.30
CA VAL A 181 -25.87 17.37 -2.48
C VAL A 181 -26.30 16.67 -1.20
N ASN A 182 -25.95 17.26 -0.06
CA ASN A 182 -26.36 16.79 1.26
C ASN A 182 -27.27 17.85 1.89
N ALA A 183 -28.49 17.44 2.21
CA ALA A 183 -29.50 18.27 2.86
C ALA A 183 -29.76 17.76 4.28
N THR A 184 -29.48 18.61 5.27
CA THR A 184 -29.77 18.34 6.69
C THR A 184 -31.27 18.28 6.90
N ILE A 185 -31.75 17.26 7.62
CA ILE A 185 -33.14 17.13 8.05
C ILE A 185 -33.33 18.05 9.26
N PRO A 186 -34.34 18.95 9.25
CA PRO A 186 -34.66 19.76 10.42
C PRO A 186 -34.97 18.88 11.64
N ALA A 187 -34.51 19.27 12.83
CA ALA A 187 -34.71 18.50 14.07
C ALA A 187 -36.20 18.35 14.48
N ALA A 188 -37.10 19.13 13.88
CA ALA A 188 -38.54 19.04 14.10
C ALA A 188 -39.19 17.87 13.33
N THR A 189 -38.50 17.31 12.34
CA THR A 189 -39.00 16.19 11.52
C THR A 189 -38.31 14.91 11.96
N ASP A 190 -39.08 13.85 12.21
CA ASP A 190 -38.51 12.56 12.59
C ASP A 190 -37.75 11.96 11.39
N PRO A 191 -36.43 11.72 11.52
CA PRO A 191 -35.68 11.03 10.48
C PRO A 191 -36.29 9.66 10.13
N ALA A 192 -36.92 8.94 11.06
CA ALA A 192 -37.45 7.62 10.79
C ALA A 192 -38.72 7.60 9.91
N THR A 193 -39.39 8.73 9.71
CA THR A 193 -40.66 8.78 8.93
C THR A 193 -40.59 9.65 7.70
N ILE A 194 -39.41 10.18 7.36
CA ILE A 194 -39.27 11.09 6.21
C ILE A 194 -39.66 10.39 4.91
N SER A 195 -40.50 11.07 4.13
CA SER A 195 -40.96 10.60 2.83
C SER A 195 -39.98 11.02 1.73
N LEU A 196 -40.06 10.33 0.58
CA LEU A 196 -39.24 10.66 -0.58
C LEU A 196 -39.50 12.10 -1.08
N GLU A 197 -40.75 12.57 -1.02
CA GLU A 197 -41.15 13.91 -1.47
C GLU A 197 -40.53 15.02 -0.61
N GLU A 198 -40.54 14.86 0.71
CA GLU A 198 -39.91 15.80 1.65
C GLU A 198 -38.39 15.83 1.48
N ALA A 199 -37.79 14.65 1.29
CA ALA A 199 -36.37 14.50 1.02
C ALA A 199 -35.95 15.23 -0.27
N ILE A 200 -36.75 15.10 -1.34
CA ILE A 200 -36.55 15.81 -2.62
C ILE A 200 -36.63 17.32 -2.42
N ALA A 201 -37.65 17.82 -1.72
CA ALA A 201 -37.80 19.25 -1.47
C ALA A 201 -36.60 19.84 -0.72
N LEU A 202 -36.06 19.12 0.26
CA LEU A 202 -34.86 19.52 1.00
C LEU A 202 -33.60 19.49 0.12
N ILE A 203 -33.47 18.50 -0.75
CA ILE A 203 -32.36 18.39 -1.71
C ILE A 203 -32.41 19.54 -2.72
N ASP A 204 -33.56 19.81 -3.34
CA ASP A 204 -33.73 20.87 -4.34
C ASP A 204 -33.49 22.26 -3.73
N ALA A 205 -34.01 22.50 -2.52
CA ALA A 205 -33.76 23.73 -1.78
C ALA A 205 -32.26 23.94 -1.46
N ARG A 206 -31.52 22.85 -1.20
CA ARG A 206 -30.07 22.90 -0.96
C ARG A 206 -29.28 23.03 -2.25
N ALA A 207 -29.69 22.34 -3.32
CA ALA A 207 -29.09 22.40 -4.65
C ALA A 207 -29.17 23.83 -5.19
N GLY A 208 -30.34 24.48 -5.09
CA GLY A 208 -30.55 25.87 -5.48
C GLY A 208 -29.73 26.90 -4.68
N LYS A 209 -29.44 26.62 -3.39
CA LYS A 209 -28.60 27.49 -2.53
C LYS A 209 -27.10 27.22 -2.67
N SER A 210 -26.70 26.09 -3.25
CA SER A 210 -25.30 25.68 -3.39
C SER A 210 -24.60 26.30 -4.62
N GLY A 211 -25.36 26.88 -5.54
CA GLY A 211 -24.84 27.73 -6.61
C GLY A 211 -24.66 29.18 -6.14
N LYS A 212 -23.42 29.68 -6.14
CA LYS A 212 -22.99 31.06 -5.83
C LYS A 212 -22.86 31.44 -4.34
N LYS A 213 -21.69 31.11 -3.79
CA LYS A 213 -20.88 32.14 -3.10
C LYS A 213 -19.54 32.25 -3.81
N PRO A 214 -19.20 33.38 -4.48
CA PRO A 214 -17.84 33.59 -4.95
C PRO A 214 -16.90 33.63 -3.74
N ALA A 215 -15.85 32.82 -3.78
CA ALA A 215 -14.79 32.83 -2.79
C ALA A 215 -14.18 34.24 -2.74
N LYS A 216 -14.31 34.92 -1.60
CA LYS A 216 -13.60 36.17 -1.32
C LYS A 216 -12.09 35.88 -1.44
N ALA A 217 -11.46 36.45 -2.46
CA ALA A 217 -10.02 36.43 -2.60
C ALA A 217 -9.38 36.98 -1.31
N LYS A 218 -8.52 36.19 -0.67
CA LYS A 218 -7.71 36.63 0.45
C LYS A 218 -6.75 37.71 -0.06
N LYS A 219 -7.04 38.97 0.28
CA LYS A 219 -6.11 40.08 0.18
C LYS A 219 -4.95 39.77 1.15
N ALA A 220 -3.74 39.65 0.61
CA ALA A 220 -2.53 39.46 1.40
C ALA A 220 -2.40 40.64 2.39
N LYS A 221 -2.28 40.31 3.67
CA LYS A 221 -2.09 41.25 4.77
C LYS A 221 -0.61 41.65 4.77
N GLU A 222 -0.33 42.90 4.41
CA GLU A 222 0.94 43.56 4.70
C GLU A 222 1.13 43.61 6.22
N THR A 223 2.25 43.11 6.71
CA THR A 223 2.74 43.39 8.06
C THR A 223 4.01 44.20 7.93
N ASN A 224 3.86 45.50 8.18
CA ASN A 224 4.96 46.40 8.54
C ASN A 224 5.52 45.98 9.91
N GLY A 225 6.85 46.00 10.02
CA GLY A 225 7.58 45.79 11.27
C GLY A 225 9.08 46.05 11.05
N ALA A 226 9.47 47.32 11.19
CA ALA A 226 10.84 47.82 11.33
C ALA A 226 11.59 47.12 12.49
N GLY A 227 12.93 47.05 12.57
CA GLY A 227 14.03 47.56 11.76
C GLY A 227 15.36 47.22 12.46
N ASN A 228 16.49 47.27 11.74
CA ASN A 228 17.68 48.00 12.19
C ASN A 228 18.75 48.08 11.07
N GLU A 229 19.34 49.27 10.94
CA GLU A 229 20.39 49.74 10.03
C GLU A 229 21.73 48.98 10.20
N ALA A 230 22.78 48.96 9.36
CA ALA A 230 23.31 49.72 8.20
C ALA A 230 24.55 48.92 7.65
N PRO A 231 25.39 49.36 6.68
CA PRO A 231 25.20 50.23 5.51
C PRO A 231 25.64 49.56 4.16
N ALA A 232 25.38 50.27 3.06
CA ALA A 232 25.48 49.84 1.66
C ALA A 232 26.90 49.83 1.03
N LYS A 233 27.13 48.92 0.05
CA LYS A 233 27.93 49.10 -1.19
C LYS A 233 27.82 47.86 -2.13
N PRO A 234 28.15 47.93 -3.45
CA PRO A 234 27.16 48.10 -4.52
C PRO A 234 26.96 46.91 -5.49
N LYS A 235 25.77 46.95 -6.12
CA LYS A 235 25.26 46.32 -7.35
C LYS A 235 26.21 45.41 -8.18
N LYS A 236 25.84 44.12 -8.30
CA LYS A 236 26.15 43.27 -9.46
C LYS A 236 24.86 42.65 -10.03
N LYS A 237 24.56 43.00 -11.30
CA LYS A 237 23.50 42.40 -12.13
C LYS A 237 23.69 40.87 -12.24
N PRO A 238 22.66 40.04 -12.08
CA PRO A 238 22.66 38.70 -12.65
C PRO A 238 22.07 38.72 -14.06
N ALA A 239 22.84 38.17 -14.99
CA ALA A 239 22.55 38.06 -16.41
C ALA A 239 21.32 37.20 -16.72
N ALA A 240 20.61 37.61 -17.78
CA ALA A 240 19.50 36.91 -18.39
C ALA A 240 19.91 35.49 -18.84
N LYS A 241 19.20 34.47 -18.36
CA LYS A 241 19.31 33.10 -18.88
C LYS A 241 18.51 32.97 -20.18
N LYS A 242 19.26 32.76 -21.24
CA LYS A 242 18.84 32.42 -22.61
C LYS A 242 18.12 31.05 -22.63
N PRO A 243 17.01 30.89 -23.39
CA PRO A 243 16.29 29.63 -23.50
C PRO A 243 17.08 28.60 -24.34
N ALA A 244 17.14 27.37 -23.83
CA ALA A 244 17.85 26.24 -24.43
C ALA A 244 17.15 25.72 -25.70
N ALA A 245 17.96 25.49 -26.73
CA ALA A 245 17.54 25.04 -28.05
C ALA A 245 17.13 23.55 -28.08
N LYS A 246 16.10 23.28 -28.88
CA LYS A 246 15.60 21.97 -29.30
C LYS A 246 16.72 21.12 -29.92
N LYS A 247 16.99 19.93 -29.37
CA LYS A 247 17.76 18.89 -30.05
C LYS A 247 16.85 18.07 -30.97
N LYS A 248 17.25 18.03 -32.25
CA LYS A 248 16.67 17.23 -33.33
C LYS A 248 16.92 15.73 -33.11
N ALA A 249 15.96 14.95 -33.59
CA ALA A 249 15.99 13.51 -33.75
C ALA A 249 17.05 13.06 -34.78
N ALA A 250 17.60 11.87 -34.57
CA ALA A 250 18.44 11.13 -35.52
C ALA A 250 17.95 9.66 -35.59
N PRO A 251 18.18 8.95 -36.72
CA PRO A 251 17.23 8.00 -37.28
C PRO A 251 17.43 6.53 -36.86
N LYS A 252 16.33 5.78 -37.02
CA LYS A 252 16.19 4.33 -36.83
C LYS A 252 17.13 3.53 -37.75
N LYS A 253 17.96 2.66 -37.16
CA LYS A 253 18.61 1.53 -37.86
C LYS A 253 17.68 0.32 -37.87
N LYS A 254 17.36 -0.16 -39.08
CA LYS A 254 16.68 -1.43 -39.35
C LYS A 254 17.54 -2.61 -38.84
N LYS A 255 16.95 -3.49 -38.01
CA LYS A 255 17.46 -4.85 -37.79
C LYS A 255 16.99 -5.74 -38.93
N LYS A 256 17.94 -6.42 -39.57
CA LYS A 256 17.70 -7.55 -40.48
C LYS A 256 17.12 -8.72 -39.67
N SER A 257 16.06 -9.30 -40.22
CA SER A 257 15.55 -10.63 -39.91
C SER A 257 16.62 -11.67 -40.26
N GLY A 258 17.00 -12.48 -39.28
CA GLY A 258 17.70 -13.74 -39.50
C GLY A 258 16.66 -14.81 -39.76
N ASP A 259 16.72 -15.37 -40.97
CA ASP A 259 16.00 -16.55 -41.43
C ASP A 259 16.72 -17.79 -40.89
N THR A 260 15.97 -18.68 -40.23
CA THR A 260 16.43 -20.01 -39.83
C THR A 260 15.87 -20.99 -40.84
N GLY A 261 16.72 -21.42 -41.76
CA GLY A 261 16.46 -22.52 -42.67
C GLY A 261 17.65 -23.48 -42.70
N GLU A 262 17.33 -24.76 -42.53
CA GLU A 262 18.01 -25.91 -43.13
C GLU A 262 19.16 -26.60 -42.35
N THR A 263 18.78 -27.70 -41.71
CA THR A 263 19.65 -28.84 -41.40
C THR A 263 19.44 -29.93 -42.45
N ALA A 264 20.47 -30.26 -43.24
CA ALA A 264 20.55 -31.51 -44.01
C ALA A 264 22.01 -31.86 -44.39
N ALA A 265 22.40 -33.10 -44.02
CA ALA A 265 23.24 -34.08 -44.74
C ALA A 265 24.74 -33.86 -45.10
N GLU A 266 25.50 -34.97 -44.89
CA GLU A 266 26.79 -35.42 -45.47
C GLU A 266 28.04 -34.54 -45.20
N GLU A 267 29.22 -35.06 -44.86
CA GLU A 267 29.94 -36.31 -45.16
C GLU A 267 30.79 -36.75 -43.94
#